data_AF-A0A970WB24-F1
#
_entry.id   AF-A0A970WB24-F1
#
_cell.length_a   1.000
_cell.length_b   1.000
_cell.length_c   1.000
_cell.angle_alpha   90.00
_cell.angle_beta   90.00
_cell.angle_gamma   90.00
#
_symmetry.space_group_name_H-M   'P 1'
#
loop_
_entity.id
_entity.type
_entity.pdbx_description
1 polymer ?
#
loop_
_entity_poly.entity_id
_entity_poly.type
_entity_poly.pdbx_seq_one_letter_code
_entity_poly.pdbx_strand_id
1 'polypeptide(L)' 'MNINYPVECPLMGKKIDMDTCFDIHMVVCGDAPKWTAPAEIYATADYVGVCNACQYHRDD' A
#
# COMPACT_ATOMS: atom_id res chain seq x y z
N MET A 1 -7.99 -13.02 3.40
CA MET A 1 -8.84 -12.63 2.24
C MET A 1 -8.23 -13.18 0.95
N ASN A 2 -9.03 -13.66 -0.02
CA ASN A 2 -8.53 -14.00 -1.35
C ASN A 2 -8.58 -12.76 -2.24
N ILE A 3 -7.50 -11.97 -2.23
CA ILE A 3 -7.37 -10.78 -3.07
C ILE A 3 -6.89 -11.21 -4.45
N ASN A 4 -7.66 -10.89 -5.50
CA ASN A 4 -7.27 -11.14 -6.89
C ASN A 4 -6.46 -9.95 -7.41
N TYR A 5 -5.15 -10.09 -7.43
CA TYR A 5 -4.24 -9.10 -8.01
C TYR A 5 -4.24 -9.15 -9.55
N PRO A 6 -3.91 -8.03 -10.23
CA PRO A 6 -3.53 -6.74 -9.68
C PRO A 6 -4.74 -5.90 -9.23
N VAL A 7 -4.57 -5.13 -8.16
CA VAL A 7 -5.63 -4.28 -7.56
C VAL A 7 -5.34 -2.81 -7.78
N GLU A 8 -6.39 -2.00 -7.88
CA GLU A 8 -6.26 -0.55 -7.98
C GLU A 8 -5.89 0.04 -6.61
N CYS A 9 -4.70 0.64 -6.52
CA CYS A 9 -4.20 1.23 -5.28
C CYS A 9 -4.48 2.75 -5.26
N PRO A 10 -5.17 3.27 -4.25
CA PRO A 10 -5.51 4.69 -4.16
C PRO A 10 -4.26 5.58 -4.01
N LEU A 11 -3.18 5.07 -3.40
CA LEU A 11 -1.91 5.81 -3.27
C LEU A 11 -1.12 5.91 -4.56
N MET A 12 -1.26 4.89 -5.43
CA MET A 12 -0.50 4.80 -6.68
C MET A 12 -1.29 5.31 -7.89
N GLY A 13 -2.62 5.45 -7.76
CA GLY A 13 -3.51 5.83 -8.87
C GLY A 13 -3.48 4.86 -10.05
N LYS A 14 -3.03 3.61 -9.82
CA LYS A 14 -2.86 2.57 -10.85
C LYS A 14 -3.05 1.19 -10.23
N LYS A 15 -3.18 0.18 -11.10
CA LYS A 15 -3.17 -1.22 -10.68
C LYS A 15 -1.76 -1.64 -10.27
N ILE A 16 -1.63 -2.29 -9.13
CA ILE A 16 -0.38 -2.82 -8.59
C ILE A 16 -0.50 -4.31 -8.28
N ASP A 17 0.63 -5.00 -8.29
CA ASP A 17 0.74 -6.40 -7.90
C ASP A 17 0.72 -6.58 -6.38
N MET A 18 0.76 -7.85 -5.96
CA MET A 18 0.75 -8.25 -4.56
C MET A 18 1.98 -7.74 -3.81
N ASP A 19 3.15 -7.87 -4.42
CA ASP A 19 4.43 -7.52 -3.79
C ASP A 19 4.51 -6.02 -3.53
N THR A 20 4.14 -5.18 -4.51
CA THR A 20 4.07 -3.73 -4.34
C THR A 20 3.06 -3.34 -3.25
N CYS A 21 1.89 -3.99 -3.23
CA CYS A 21 0.87 -3.74 -2.21
C CYS A 21 1.38 -4.11 -0.80
N PHE A 22 2.13 -5.20 -0.69
CA PHE A 22 2.73 -5.66 0.55
C PHE A 22 3.83 -4.72 1.03
N ASP A 23 4.74 -4.27 0.16
CA ASP A 23 5.80 -3.32 0.52
C ASP A 23 5.22 -2.00 1.04
N ILE A 24 4.17 -1.49 0.39
CA ILE A 24 3.44 -0.29 0.86
C ILE A 24 2.84 -0.54 2.25
N HIS A 25 2.17 -1.68 2.45
CA HIS A 25 1.55 -2.03 3.72
C HIS A 25 2.60 -2.13 4.85
N MET A 26 3.71 -2.81 4.62
CA MET A 26 4.79 -2.96 5.61
C MET A 26 5.36 -1.60 6.04
N VAL A 27 5.51 -0.66 5.11
CA VAL A 27 5.94 0.70 5.43
C VAL A 27 4.86 1.48 6.19
N VAL A 28 3.59 1.33 5.84
CA VAL A 28 2.45 1.99 6.49
C VAL A 28 2.30 1.53 7.94
N CYS A 29 2.46 0.23 8.21
CA CYS A 29 2.41 -0.36 9.55
C CYS A 29 3.68 -0.09 10.37
N GLY A 30 4.75 0.40 9.75
CA GLY A 30 6.02 0.68 10.41
C GLY A 30 6.94 -0.53 10.56
N ASP A 31 6.61 -1.64 9.88
CA ASP A 31 7.35 -2.90 9.93
C ASP A 31 8.49 -2.97 8.89
N ALA A 32 8.54 -2.04 7.93
CA ALA A 32 9.63 -1.91 6.97
C ALA A 32 10.14 -0.47 6.80
N PRO A 33 11.42 -0.28 6.41
CA PRO A 33 11.97 1.03 6.10
C PRO A 33 11.30 1.69 4.90
N LYS A 34 11.18 3.02 4.93
CA LYS A 34 10.55 3.82 3.87
C LYS A 34 11.07 3.60 2.44
N TRP A 35 12.32 3.20 2.27
CA TRP A 35 12.93 2.98 0.96
C TRP A 35 12.42 1.71 0.26
N THR A 36 11.73 0.82 0.98
CA THR A 36 11.17 -0.42 0.44
C THR A 36 9.89 -0.19 -0.35
N ALA A 37 9.11 0.84 -0.02
CA ALA A 37 7.90 1.18 -0.74
C ALA A 37 8.15 2.21 -1.86
N PRO A 38 7.31 2.25 -2.91
CA PRO A 38 7.39 3.25 -3.98
C PRO A 38 7.33 4.67 -3.41
N ALA A 39 8.23 5.54 -3.88
CA ALA A 39 8.31 6.91 -3.36
C ALA A 39 7.05 7.75 -3.65
N GLU A 40 6.27 7.36 -4.66
CA GLU A 40 5.04 8.03 -5.07
C GLU A 40 3.99 8.09 -3.95
N ILE A 41 3.96 7.09 -3.04
CA ILE A 41 2.98 7.08 -1.95
C ILE A 41 3.16 8.28 -1.00
N TYR A 42 4.39 8.78 -0.85
CA TYR A 42 4.70 9.91 0.04
C TYR A 42 4.26 11.27 -0.50
N ALA A 43 3.83 11.34 -1.77
CA ALA A 43 3.19 12.55 -2.30
C ALA A 43 1.82 12.79 -1.64
N THR A 44 1.20 11.75 -1.08
CA THR A 44 -0.03 11.85 -0.30
C THR A 44 0.32 12.12 1.17
N ALA A 45 -0.07 13.28 1.70
CA ALA A 45 0.25 13.67 3.07
C ALA A 45 -0.28 12.67 4.12
N ASP A 46 -1.47 12.12 3.89
CA ASP A 46 -2.07 11.08 4.73
C ASP A 46 -2.03 9.70 4.07
N TYR A 47 -0.85 9.30 3.56
CA TYR A 47 -0.72 8.01 2.89
C TYR A 47 -1.05 6.82 3.81
N VAL A 48 -0.81 6.98 5.12
CA VAL A 48 -1.13 5.99 6.16
C VAL A 48 -2.64 5.80 6.28
N GLY A 49 -3.40 6.89 6.47
CA GLY A 49 -4.86 6.82 6.55
C GLY A 49 -5.50 6.26 5.29
N VAL A 50 -4.98 6.66 4.11
CA VAL A 50 -5.47 6.16 2.82
C VAL A 50 -5.20 4.65 2.65
N CYS A 51 -4.03 4.16 3.06
CA CYS A 51 -3.74 2.73 3.01
C CYS A 51 -4.60 1.94 4.01
N ASN A 52 -4.77 2.43 5.24
CA ASN A 52 -5.57 1.78 6.29
C ASN A 52 -7.07 1.73 5.93
N ALA A 53 -7.56 2.69 5.14
CA ALA A 53 -8.93 2.70 4.63
C ALA A 53 -9.12 1.87 3.35
N CYS A 54 -8.06 1.28 2.80
CA CYS A 54 -8.15 0.51 1.57
C CYS A 54 -8.92 -0.81 1.80
N GLN A 55 -9.85 -1.14 0.91
CA GLN A 55 -10.60 -2.42 0.97
C GLN A 55 -9.71 -3.67 0.87
N TYR A 56 -8.47 -3.50 0.38
CA TYR A 56 -7.46 -4.54 0.24
C TYR A 56 -6.38 -4.45 1.32
N HIS A 57 -6.52 -3.55 2.30
CA HIS A 57 -5.61 -3.49 3.45
C HIS A 57 -5.64 -4.84 4.17
N ARG A 58 -4.44 -5.33 4.50
CA ARG A 58 -4.26 -6.57 5.25
C ARG A 58 -4.06 -6.20 6.71
N ASP A 59 -4.79 -6.84 7.61
CA ASP A 59 -4.59 -6.67 9.06
C ASP A 59 -3.64 -7.77 9.62
N ASP A 60 -3.13 -8.65 8.74
CA ASP A 60 -2.45 -9.91 9.04
C ASP A 60 -1.00 -10.01 8.53
#